data_AF-A0AAV6YHX0-F1
#
_entry.id   AF-A0AAV6YHX0-F1
#
_cell.length_a   1.000
_cell.length_b   1.000
_cell.length_c   1.000
_cell.angle_alpha   90.00
_cell.angle_beta   90.00
_cell.angle_gamma   90.00
#
_symmetry.space_group_name_H-M   'P 1'
#
loop_
_entity.id
_entity.type
_entity.pdbx_description
1 polymer ?
#
loop_
_entity_poly.entity_id
_entity_poly.type
_entity_poly.pdbx_seq_one_letter_code
_entity_poly.pdbx_strand_id
1 'polypeptide(L)'
;EDGGWSEWSEWSPCSVTCESGTRKRTRECNNPSPKCGGHCDGHNQETELCDTQRICPTHGSWGNWGHWNPCSSSCITEGSGIFPTQPRFRECNNPPPSTSPPGTPCPGSNQESRECRSLPLCEVDGQWGEWQDPSKCSVTCGVGQITQKRLCDKPAPRNGGKYCVGPSTKSIICNTKLQCPIDGQWTPWGEWSTCSRLQDGDIRCKQRVGNQRRHRKCEGQTKDPEGKWCEGSHRDDRACYYIEKCRRPGDWTEWSEWGLCSSSCGESTRQRTRECKPIYPDYP
;
A
#
# COMPACT_ATOMS: atom_id res chain seq x y z
N GLU A 1 -62.30 -86.62 34.81
CA GLU A 1 -61.29 -86.99 35.82
C GLU A 1 -60.12 -86.06 35.64
N ASP A 2 -59.67 -85.44 36.72
CA ASP A 2 -58.51 -84.54 36.71
C ASP A 2 -57.23 -85.34 36.48
N GLY A 3 -56.28 -84.73 35.75
CA GLY A 3 -55.02 -85.36 35.40
C GLY A 3 -53.96 -85.23 36.50
N GLY A 4 -52.88 -86.00 36.38
CA GLY A 4 -51.70 -85.90 37.23
C GLY A 4 -50.50 -85.32 36.49
N TRP A 5 -49.67 -84.58 37.22
CA TRP A 5 -48.41 -84.03 36.69
C TRP A 5 -47.34 -85.12 36.53
N SER A 6 -46.56 -85.03 35.46
CA SER A 6 -45.30 -85.75 35.31
C SER A 6 -44.26 -85.31 36.35
N GLU A 7 -43.18 -86.07 36.47
CA GLU A 7 -41.96 -85.57 37.11
C GLU A 7 -41.49 -84.28 36.42
N TRP A 8 -40.85 -83.42 37.20
CA TRP A 8 -40.27 -82.19 36.67
C TRP A 8 -39.09 -82.51 35.73
N SER A 9 -38.96 -81.72 34.66
CA SER A 9 -37.74 -81.74 33.85
C SER A 9 -36.51 -81.29 34.65
N GLU A 10 -35.33 -81.60 34.13
CA GLU A 10 -34.09 -80.93 34.56
C GLU A 10 -34.22 -79.40 34.41
N TRP A 11 -33.52 -78.67 35.28
CA TRP A 11 -33.46 -77.22 35.19
C TRP A 11 -32.73 -76.78 33.93
N SER A 12 -33.26 -75.75 33.25
CA SER A 12 -32.54 -75.08 32.17
C SER A 12 -31.20 -74.49 32.64
N PRO A 13 -30.26 -74.21 31.73
CA PRO A 13 -29.16 -73.31 32.03
C PRO A 13 -29.68 -71.97 32.60
N CYS A 14 -28.84 -71.30 33.40
CA CYS A 14 -29.16 -69.98 33.92
C CYS A 14 -29.37 -69.00 32.75
N SER A 15 -30.34 -68.10 32.86
CA SER A 15 -30.68 -67.12 31.82
C SER A 15 -29.54 -66.14 31.50
N VAL A 16 -28.54 -66.06 32.38
CA VAL A 16 -27.36 -65.22 32.28
C VAL A 16 -26.10 -66.06 32.47
N THR A 17 -24.98 -65.57 31.96
CA THR A 17 -23.66 -66.19 32.10
C THR A 17 -22.81 -65.59 33.22
N CYS A 18 -23.29 -64.49 33.81
CA CYS A 18 -22.69 -63.74 34.91
C CYS A 18 -23.79 -63.14 35.80
N GLU A 19 -23.47 -62.86 37.05
CA GLU A 19 -24.35 -62.43 38.14
C GLU A 19 -25.53 -63.38 38.39
N SER A 20 -26.61 -62.86 38.96
CA SER A 20 -27.83 -63.60 39.27
C SER A 20 -28.81 -63.55 38.10
N GLY A 21 -29.37 -64.70 37.75
CA GLY A 21 -30.43 -64.81 36.75
C GLY A 21 -31.50 -65.78 37.19
N THR A 22 -32.21 -66.36 36.21
CA THR A 22 -33.28 -67.32 36.45
C THR A 22 -33.07 -68.59 35.64
N ARG A 23 -33.48 -69.73 36.19
CA ARG A 23 -33.59 -70.98 35.45
C ARG A 23 -34.99 -71.55 35.57
N LYS A 24 -35.42 -72.30 34.57
CA LYS A 24 -36.79 -72.81 34.46
C LYS A 24 -36.81 -74.31 34.32
N ARG A 25 -37.80 -74.96 34.92
CA ARG A 25 -38.14 -76.37 34.67
C ARG A 25 -39.62 -76.49 34.39
N THR A 26 -40.00 -77.53 33.66
CA THR A 26 -41.37 -77.75 33.20
C THR A 26 -41.83 -79.16 33.48
N ARG A 27 -43.13 -79.34 33.64
CA ARG A 27 -43.79 -80.65 33.80
C ARG A 27 -45.03 -80.72 32.94
N GLU A 28 -45.40 -81.91 32.51
CA GLU A 28 -46.54 -82.13 31.62
C GLU A 28 -47.70 -82.78 32.37
N CYS A 29 -48.94 -82.46 32.01
CA CYS A 29 -50.14 -83.02 32.62
C CYS A 29 -50.51 -84.34 31.93
N ASN A 30 -49.70 -85.38 32.14
CA ASN A 30 -49.81 -86.65 31.41
C ASN A 30 -49.70 -87.92 32.28
N ASN A 31 -49.64 -87.80 33.62
CA ASN A 31 -49.39 -88.91 34.53
C ASN A 31 -50.35 -88.97 35.73
N PRO A 32 -51.62 -89.40 35.55
CA PRO A 32 -52.26 -89.83 34.29
C PRO A 32 -52.86 -88.65 33.50
N SER A 33 -52.99 -88.77 32.17
CA SER A 33 -53.61 -87.74 31.33
C SER A 33 -55.09 -87.49 31.68
N PRO A 34 -55.56 -86.23 31.73
CA PRO A 34 -56.96 -85.92 32.05
C PRO A 34 -57.94 -86.47 31.01
N LYS A 35 -59.15 -86.83 31.45
CA LYS A 35 -60.25 -87.27 30.57
C LYS A 35 -61.48 -86.36 30.71
N CYS A 36 -62.18 -86.17 29.59
CA CYS A 36 -63.43 -85.40 29.50
C CYS A 36 -63.31 -83.91 29.91
N GLY A 37 -62.18 -83.27 29.57
CA GLY A 37 -61.97 -81.83 29.83
C GLY A 37 -61.41 -81.46 31.21
N GLY A 38 -60.96 -82.43 32.01
CA GLY A 38 -60.25 -82.17 33.27
C GLY A 38 -58.88 -81.47 33.06
N HIS A 39 -58.33 -80.87 34.11
CA HIS A 39 -57.00 -80.24 34.07
C HIS A 39 -56.13 -80.70 35.25
N CYS A 40 -54.83 -80.39 35.22
CA CYS A 40 -53.96 -80.58 36.37
C CYS A 40 -53.88 -79.28 37.18
N ASP A 41 -54.14 -79.35 38.49
CA ASP A 41 -54.08 -78.19 39.39
C ASP A 41 -52.64 -77.71 39.63
N GLY A 42 -52.41 -76.40 39.46
CA GLY A 42 -51.12 -75.74 39.65
C GLY A 42 -50.40 -75.35 38.35
N HIS A 43 -49.15 -74.88 38.47
CA HIS A 43 -48.37 -74.41 37.32
C HIS A 43 -47.60 -75.55 36.64
N ASN A 44 -47.51 -75.50 35.30
CA ASN A 44 -46.69 -76.40 34.48
C ASN A 44 -45.23 -75.94 34.33
N GLN A 45 -44.91 -74.75 34.84
CA GLN A 45 -43.57 -74.15 34.80
C GLN A 45 -43.21 -73.61 36.19
N GLU A 46 -41.98 -73.86 36.60
CA GLU A 46 -41.38 -73.27 37.78
C GLU A 46 -40.14 -72.47 37.38
N THR A 47 -39.94 -71.32 38.02
CA THR A 47 -38.79 -70.44 37.82
C THR A 47 -38.11 -70.22 39.16
N GLU A 48 -36.80 -70.39 39.21
CA GLU A 48 -36.00 -70.11 40.39
C GLU A 48 -34.79 -69.25 40.07
N LEU A 49 -34.24 -68.59 41.10
CA LEU A 49 -33.03 -67.80 40.99
C LEU A 49 -31.80 -68.73 40.87
N CYS A 50 -30.87 -68.36 40.01
CA CYS A 50 -29.56 -68.97 39.89
C CYS A 50 -28.48 -67.90 40.05
N ASP A 51 -27.43 -68.20 40.83
CA ASP A 51 -26.23 -67.37 40.95
C ASP A 51 -25.07 -68.05 40.21
N THR A 52 -24.48 -67.33 39.26
CA THR A 52 -23.38 -67.83 38.44
C THR A 52 -22.00 -67.63 39.09
N GLN A 53 -21.92 -66.90 40.21
CA GLN A 53 -20.68 -66.52 40.91
C GLN A 53 -19.65 -65.76 40.04
N ARG A 54 -20.06 -65.31 38.85
CA ARG A 54 -19.22 -64.56 37.91
C ARG A 54 -19.68 -63.11 37.88
N ILE A 55 -18.77 -62.15 37.89
CA ILE A 55 -19.11 -60.72 37.76
C ILE A 55 -19.29 -60.41 36.27
N CYS A 56 -20.31 -59.62 35.90
CA CYS A 56 -20.48 -59.19 34.52
C CYS A 56 -19.50 -58.06 34.15
N PRO A 57 -18.98 -58.01 32.91
CA PRO A 57 -18.18 -56.88 32.48
C PRO A 57 -19.04 -55.60 32.44
N THR A 58 -18.51 -54.52 32.99
CA THR A 58 -19.13 -53.20 32.87
C THR A 58 -18.68 -52.59 31.54
N HIS A 59 -19.63 -52.38 30.63
CA HIS A 59 -19.36 -51.72 29.36
C HIS A 59 -19.23 -50.21 29.58
N GLY A 60 -18.26 -49.59 28.92
CA GLY A 60 -18.01 -48.15 29.05
C GLY A 60 -19.17 -47.33 28.48
N SER A 61 -19.57 -46.29 29.21
CA SER A 61 -20.52 -45.29 28.72
C SER A 61 -19.97 -43.87 28.91
N TRP A 62 -20.41 -43.00 28.01
CA TRP A 62 -19.96 -41.62 27.94
C TRP A 62 -20.40 -40.82 29.16
N GLY A 63 -19.45 -40.09 29.74
CA GLY A 63 -19.75 -38.96 30.60
C GLY A 63 -20.35 -37.79 29.81
N ASN A 64 -20.74 -36.74 30.53
CA ASN A 64 -21.25 -35.53 29.91
C ASN A 64 -20.20 -34.88 29.01
N TRP A 65 -20.67 -34.21 27.96
CA TRP A 65 -19.81 -33.35 27.16
C TRP A 65 -19.28 -32.20 28.01
N GLY A 66 -17.97 -31.95 27.90
CA GLY A 66 -17.35 -30.75 28.41
C GLY A 66 -17.83 -29.48 27.69
N HIS A 67 -17.39 -28.35 28.22
CA HIS A 67 -17.65 -27.05 27.58
C HIS A 67 -16.98 -26.96 26.20
N TRP A 68 -17.52 -26.09 25.36
CA TRP A 68 -16.88 -25.75 24.09
C TRP A 68 -15.61 -24.95 24.34
N ASN A 69 -14.50 -25.39 23.73
CA ASN A 69 -13.27 -24.61 23.72
C ASN A 69 -13.44 -23.35 22.86
N PRO A 70 -12.52 -22.38 22.96
CA PRO A 70 -12.47 -21.27 22.02
C PRO A 70 -12.33 -21.75 20.57
N CYS A 71 -12.77 -20.91 19.63
CA CYS A 71 -12.57 -21.17 18.21
C CYS A 71 -11.07 -21.22 17.88
N SER A 72 -10.69 -22.09 16.94
CA SER A 72 -9.31 -22.26 16.48
C SER A 72 -8.65 -20.97 15.98
N SER A 73 -9.47 -20.00 15.54
CA SER A 73 -9.06 -18.68 15.10
C SER A 73 -10.06 -17.63 15.60
N SER A 74 -9.62 -16.38 15.73
CA SER A 74 -10.46 -15.24 16.11
C SER A 74 -11.22 -14.60 14.95
N CYS A 75 -10.91 -14.97 13.70
CA CYS A 75 -11.48 -14.38 12.50
C CYS A 75 -11.70 -15.42 11.39
N ILE A 76 -12.50 -15.07 10.38
CA ILE A 76 -12.85 -15.88 9.22
C ILE A 76 -12.12 -15.36 7.98
N THR A 77 -11.46 -16.26 7.25
CA THR A 77 -10.85 -15.92 5.96
C THR A 77 -11.92 -15.86 4.88
N GLU A 78 -12.12 -14.69 4.28
CA GLU A 78 -13.12 -14.48 3.22
C GLU A 78 -12.82 -15.38 2.00
N GLY A 79 -13.85 -16.05 1.47
CA GLY A 79 -13.74 -16.87 0.26
C GLY A 79 -13.03 -18.22 0.39
N SER A 80 -12.53 -18.60 1.58
CA SER A 80 -11.90 -19.90 1.79
C SER A 80 -12.91 -21.06 1.87
N GLY A 81 -14.15 -20.77 2.30
CA GLY A 81 -15.14 -21.78 2.67
C GLY A 81 -14.77 -22.56 3.94
N ILE A 82 -13.68 -22.20 4.61
CA ILE A 82 -13.16 -22.85 5.82
C ILE A 82 -13.49 -21.96 7.02
N PHE A 83 -14.29 -22.49 7.94
CA PHE A 83 -14.65 -21.79 9.18
C PHE A 83 -13.77 -22.28 10.33
N PRO A 84 -13.35 -21.37 11.23
CA PRO A 84 -12.73 -21.77 12.49
C PRO A 84 -13.67 -22.73 13.24
N THR A 85 -13.09 -23.73 13.92
CA THR A 85 -13.89 -24.71 14.68
C THR A 85 -13.61 -24.60 16.16
N GLN A 86 -14.64 -24.87 16.96
CA GLN A 86 -14.50 -25.01 18.40
C GLN A 86 -14.75 -26.48 18.78
N PRO A 87 -13.75 -27.20 19.32
CA PRO A 87 -13.92 -28.57 19.77
C PRO A 87 -14.49 -28.63 21.20
N ARG A 88 -15.19 -29.71 21.51
CA ARG A 88 -15.48 -30.15 22.87
C ARG A 88 -15.16 -31.63 23.03
N PHE A 89 -14.93 -32.05 24.27
CA PHE A 89 -14.49 -33.40 24.60
C PHE A 89 -15.40 -34.03 25.65
N ARG A 90 -15.48 -35.36 25.64
CA ARG A 90 -16.13 -36.16 26.67
C ARG A 90 -15.23 -37.32 27.06
N GLU A 91 -15.41 -37.82 28.27
CA GLU A 91 -14.63 -38.95 28.78
C GLU A 91 -15.50 -40.21 28.89
N CYS A 92 -14.88 -41.37 28.71
CA CYS A 92 -15.53 -42.66 28.87
C CYS A 92 -15.49 -43.09 30.35
N ASN A 93 -16.27 -42.39 31.19
CA ASN A 93 -16.17 -42.50 32.64
C ASN A 93 -17.52 -42.64 33.37
N ASN A 94 -18.63 -42.85 32.64
CA ASN A 94 -19.97 -42.93 33.25
C ASN A 94 -20.82 -44.12 32.73
N PRO A 95 -20.48 -45.37 33.09
CA PRO A 95 -19.29 -45.79 33.87
C PRO A 95 -18.06 -46.04 32.98
N PRO A 96 -16.84 -46.11 33.54
CA PRO A 96 -15.67 -46.58 32.81
C PRO A 96 -15.76 -48.10 32.53
N PRO A 97 -15.18 -48.59 31.42
CA PRO A 97 -15.16 -50.01 31.13
C PRO A 97 -14.36 -50.79 32.17
N SER A 98 -14.87 -51.96 32.59
CA SER A 98 -14.17 -52.82 33.54
C SER A 98 -12.91 -53.43 32.93
N THR A 99 -11.89 -53.67 33.76
CA THR A 99 -10.62 -54.30 33.34
C THR A 99 -10.66 -55.83 33.40
N SER A 100 -11.34 -56.40 34.39
CA SER A 100 -11.51 -57.84 34.55
C SER A 100 -12.87 -58.18 35.19
N PRO A 101 -13.78 -58.86 34.48
CA PRO A 101 -13.70 -59.16 33.04
C PRO A 101 -13.69 -57.89 32.19
N PRO A 102 -13.03 -57.89 31.01
CA PRO A 102 -12.90 -56.69 30.18
C PRO A 102 -14.24 -56.25 29.58
N GLY A 103 -14.60 -55.00 29.84
CA GLY A 103 -15.74 -54.33 29.22
C GLY A 103 -15.43 -53.79 27.83
N THR A 104 -16.47 -53.51 27.04
CA THR A 104 -16.28 -52.84 25.75
C THR A 104 -16.01 -51.34 25.94
N PRO A 105 -15.16 -50.72 25.10
CA PRO A 105 -14.96 -49.27 25.14
C PRO A 105 -16.22 -48.52 24.71
N CYS A 106 -16.27 -47.22 25.03
CA CYS A 106 -17.40 -46.38 24.64
C CYS A 106 -17.52 -46.27 23.11
N PRO A 107 -18.74 -46.40 22.54
CA PRO A 107 -18.93 -46.34 21.09
C PRO A 107 -18.87 -44.90 20.56
N GLY A 108 -18.17 -44.69 19.44
CA GLY A 108 -18.08 -43.39 18.76
C GLY A 108 -16.91 -42.51 19.21
N SER A 109 -16.95 -41.22 18.85
CA SER A 109 -15.86 -40.26 19.11
C SER A 109 -15.94 -39.66 20.52
N ASN A 110 -14.79 -39.39 21.14
CA ASN A 110 -14.68 -38.60 22.37
C ASN A 110 -14.60 -37.08 22.09
N GLN A 111 -14.56 -36.69 20.82
CA GLN A 111 -14.45 -35.31 20.36
C GLN A 111 -15.59 -34.95 19.42
N GLU A 112 -16.13 -33.74 19.58
CA GLU A 112 -17.09 -33.12 18.68
C GLU A 112 -16.62 -31.71 18.34
N SER A 113 -16.82 -31.30 17.09
CA SER A 113 -16.42 -29.97 16.59
C SER A 113 -17.60 -29.27 15.97
N ARG A 114 -17.74 -27.97 16.22
CA ARG A 114 -18.71 -27.09 15.53
C ARG A 114 -18.04 -25.87 14.92
N GLU A 115 -18.64 -25.34 13.85
CA GLU A 115 -18.14 -24.17 13.13
C GLU A 115 -18.46 -22.86 13.86
N CYS A 116 -17.52 -21.92 13.79
CA CYS A 116 -17.67 -20.56 14.30
C CYS A 116 -18.02 -19.58 13.16
N ARG A 117 -19.30 -19.50 12.80
CA ARG A 117 -19.77 -18.68 11.66
C ARG A 117 -19.96 -17.19 11.96
N SER A 118 -19.99 -16.80 13.24
CA SER A 118 -20.25 -15.42 13.69
C SER A 118 -19.00 -14.61 14.00
N LEU A 119 -17.81 -15.09 13.63
CA LEU A 119 -16.56 -14.37 13.83
C LEU A 119 -16.37 -13.28 12.75
N PRO A 120 -15.66 -12.19 13.07
CA PRO A 120 -15.34 -11.15 12.09
C PRO A 120 -14.41 -11.67 10.98
N LEU A 121 -14.37 -10.98 9.84
CA LEU A 121 -13.43 -11.33 8.77
C LEU A 121 -11.99 -10.98 9.16
N CYS A 122 -11.02 -11.79 8.73
CA CYS A 122 -9.61 -11.53 9.00
C CYS A 122 -9.11 -10.28 8.26
N GLU A 123 -8.25 -9.53 8.94
CA GLU A 123 -7.51 -8.41 8.36
C GLU A 123 -6.59 -8.93 7.24
N VAL A 124 -6.59 -8.22 6.11
CA VAL A 124 -5.66 -8.49 5.01
C VAL A 124 -4.81 -7.25 4.83
N ASP A 125 -3.52 -7.34 5.18
CA ASP A 125 -2.56 -6.28 4.93
C ASP A 125 -2.28 -6.14 3.43
N GLY A 126 -2.25 -4.89 2.96
CA GLY A 126 -1.97 -4.58 1.58
C GLY A 126 -0.52 -4.87 1.22
N GLN A 127 -0.30 -5.45 0.04
CA GLN A 127 1.04 -5.61 -0.52
C GLN A 127 1.14 -4.98 -1.91
N TRP A 128 2.36 -4.51 -2.21
CA TRP A 128 2.65 -3.85 -3.47
C TRP A 128 2.45 -4.81 -4.63
N GLY A 129 1.62 -4.41 -5.59
CA GLY A 129 1.65 -4.94 -6.93
C GLY A 129 2.95 -4.61 -7.64
N GLU A 130 3.11 -5.22 -8.82
CA GLU A 130 4.27 -4.96 -9.67
C GLU A 130 4.27 -3.51 -10.18
N TRP A 131 5.45 -3.01 -10.49
CA TRP A 131 5.57 -1.72 -11.16
C TRP A 131 4.93 -1.81 -12.54
N GLN A 132 4.04 -0.88 -12.84
CA GLN A 132 3.49 -0.67 -14.17
C GLN A 132 4.60 -0.28 -15.15
N ASP A 133 4.28 -0.40 -16.43
CA ASP A 133 5.20 -0.01 -17.50
C ASP A 133 5.69 1.43 -17.32
N PRO A 134 6.99 1.67 -17.53
CA PRO A 134 7.56 3.01 -17.39
C PRO A 134 6.95 3.98 -18.40
N SER A 135 6.73 5.22 -17.96
CA SER A 135 6.34 6.30 -18.87
C SER A 135 7.42 6.56 -19.92
N LYS A 136 7.05 7.29 -20.98
CA LYS A 136 8.05 7.91 -21.87
C LYS A 136 8.92 8.90 -21.08
N CYS A 137 10.11 9.16 -21.60
CA CYS A 137 11.02 10.16 -21.04
C CYS A 137 10.32 11.53 -21.04
N SER A 138 10.48 12.30 -19.96
CA SER A 138 9.85 13.63 -19.81
C SER A 138 10.31 14.66 -20.84
N VAL A 139 11.40 14.37 -21.56
CA VAL A 139 12.01 15.21 -22.58
C VAL A 139 12.26 14.40 -23.86
N THR A 140 12.33 15.10 -24.98
CA THR A 140 12.71 14.52 -26.29
C THR A 140 14.22 14.59 -26.55
N CYS A 141 14.91 15.53 -25.91
CA CYS A 141 16.36 15.75 -26.01
C CYS A 141 17.00 15.81 -24.61
N GLY A 142 18.28 15.45 -24.51
CA GLY A 142 19.06 15.57 -23.29
C GLY A 142 18.70 14.54 -22.23
N VAL A 143 18.65 15.00 -20.97
CA VAL A 143 18.40 14.18 -19.78
C VAL A 143 17.04 14.55 -19.21
N GLY A 144 16.20 13.55 -18.98
CA GLY A 144 14.89 13.71 -18.35
C GLY A 144 14.62 12.61 -17.33
N GLN A 145 13.35 12.40 -17.03
CA GLN A 145 12.90 11.37 -16.09
C GLN A 145 11.78 10.53 -16.69
N ILE A 146 11.80 9.23 -16.41
CA ILE A 146 10.65 8.33 -16.58
C ILE A 146 10.01 8.10 -15.21
N THR A 147 8.69 7.96 -15.20
CA THR A 147 7.91 7.70 -14.00
C THR A 147 7.36 6.27 -14.07
N GLN A 148 7.59 5.49 -13.02
CA GLN A 148 6.93 4.20 -12.81
C GLN A 148 5.97 4.30 -11.63
N LYS A 149 4.80 3.68 -11.77
CA LYS A 149 3.75 3.64 -10.73
C LYS A 149 3.49 2.19 -10.33
N ARG A 150 3.10 1.97 -9.09
CA ARG A 150 2.62 0.67 -8.58
C ARG A 150 1.40 0.89 -7.70
N LEU A 151 0.57 -0.13 -7.59
CA LEU A 151 -0.64 -0.11 -6.78
C LEU A 151 -0.49 -1.04 -5.57
N CYS A 152 -1.24 -0.74 -4.51
CA CYS A 152 -1.29 -1.57 -3.30
C CYS A 152 -2.46 -2.56 -3.43
N ASP A 153 -2.32 -3.53 -4.33
CA ASP A 153 -3.42 -4.36 -4.81
C ASP A 153 -3.11 -5.86 -4.92
N LYS A 154 -1.89 -6.31 -4.59
CA LYS A 154 -1.49 -7.72 -4.67
C LYS A 154 -1.02 -8.30 -3.31
N PRO A 155 -1.88 -8.44 -2.28
CA PRO A 155 -3.32 -8.15 -2.27
C PRO A 155 -3.65 -6.71 -1.85
N ALA A 156 -4.87 -6.28 -2.16
CA ALA A 156 -5.42 -5.02 -1.65
C ALA A 156 -5.76 -5.15 -0.15
N PRO A 157 -5.53 -4.09 0.66
CA PRO A 157 -5.87 -4.12 2.07
C PRO A 157 -7.38 -4.26 2.28
N ARG A 158 -7.80 -5.14 3.19
CA ARG A 158 -9.22 -5.39 3.53
C ARG A 158 -9.42 -5.55 5.03
N ASN A 159 -10.67 -5.36 5.46
CA ASN A 159 -11.14 -5.59 6.83
C ASN A 159 -10.33 -4.85 7.91
N GLY A 160 -9.77 -3.68 7.60
CA GLY A 160 -8.93 -2.91 8.52
C GLY A 160 -7.42 -3.17 8.43
N GLY A 161 -6.99 -4.03 7.51
CA GLY A 161 -5.57 -4.29 7.26
C GLY A 161 -4.79 -3.04 6.81
N LYS A 162 -3.48 -3.06 7.04
CA LYS A 162 -2.58 -1.93 6.83
C LYS A 162 -2.37 -1.65 5.35
N TYR A 163 -2.27 -0.36 5.01
CA TYR A 163 -1.90 0.05 3.66
C TYR A 163 -0.39 -0.15 3.40
N CYS A 164 -0.01 -0.28 2.13
CA CYS A 164 1.38 -0.53 1.75
C CYS A 164 2.31 0.60 2.17
N VAL A 165 3.44 0.23 2.78
CA VAL A 165 4.46 1.18 3.23
C VAL A 165 5.42 1.52 2.08
N GLY A 166 5.68 2.81 1.88
CA GLY A 166 6.64 3.33 0.90
C GLY A 166 5.98 4.07 -0.28
N PRO A 167 6.77 4.51 -1.27
CA PRO A 167 6.24 5.31 -2.37
C PRO A 167 5.50 4.44 -3.40
N SER A 168 4.35 4.94 -3.89
CA SER A 168 3.60 4.36 -5.02
C SER A 168 4.14 4.78 -6.38
N THR A 169 5.03 5.77 -6.43
CA THR A 169 5.61 6.33 -7.64
C THR A 169 7.12 6.46 -7.47
N LYS A 170 7.89 6.09 -8.50
CA LYS A 170 9.34 6.33 -8.55
C LYS A 170 9.74 6.98 -9.86
N SER A 171 10.73 7.87 -9.78
CA SER A 171 11.32 8.57 -10.92
C SER A 171 12.71 8.01 -11.21
N ILE A 172 12.98 7.67 -12.47
CA ILE A 172 14.27 7.15 -12.94
C ILE A 172 14.80 8.07 -14.03
N ILE A 173 16.10 8.35 -14.02
CA ILE A 173 16.73 9.21 -15.02
C ILE A 173 16.76 8.50 -16.38
N CYS A 174 16.36 9.21 -17.43
CA CYS A 174 16.50 8.78 -18.83
C CYS A 174 17.40 9.76 -19.59
N ASN A 175 18.19 9.23 -20.52
CA ASN A 175 19.02 10.03 -21.43
C ASN A 175 18.63 9.68 -22.86
N THR A 176 18.12 10.66 -23.61
CA THR A 176 17.63 10.43 -24.97
C THR A 176 18.75 10.33 -26.00
N LYS A 177 20.01 10.56 -25.59
CA LYS A 177 21.22 10.63 -26.44
C LYS A 177 21.14 11.67 -27.56
N LEU A 178 20.07 12.45 -27.59
CA LEU A 178 19.89 13.58 -28.50
C LEU A 178 20.33 14.85 -27.78
N GLN A 179 21.15 15.69 -28.42
CA GLN A 179 21.47 17.00 -27.84
C GLN A 179 20.28 17.94 -27.99
N CYS A 180 20.04 18.79 -26.99
CA CYS A 180 18.96 19.76 -27.09
C CYS A 180 19.34 20.94 -27.99
N PRO A 181 18.38 21.51 -28.73
CA PRO A 181 18.61 22.73 -29.46
C PRO A 181 18.97 23.85 -28.47
N ILE A 182 20.03 24.58 -28.77
CA ILE A 182 20.43 25.78 -28.03
C ILE A 182 20.03 26.96 -28.90
N ASP A 183 19.14 27.81 -28.40
CA ASP A 183 18.76 29.02 -29.12
C ASP A 183 19.99 29.91 -29.38
N GLY A 184 20.04 30.53 -30.56
CA GLY A 184 21.12 31.42 -30.93
C GLY A 184 21.18 32.63 -29.99
N GLN A 185 22.36 32.90 -29.44
CA GLN A 185 22.61 34.08 -28.62
C GLN A 185 23.59 35.01 -29.32
N TRP A 186 23.27 36.32 -29.29
CA TRP A 186 24.18 37.33 -29.77
C TRP A 186 25.39 37.44 -28.86
N THR A 187 26.60 37.43 -29.44
CA THR A 187 27.78 37.91 -28.72
C THR A 187 27.61 39.37 -28.34
N PRO A 188 28.35 39.87 -27.33
CA PRO A 188 28.49 41.31 -27.11
C PRO A 188 28.87 42.00 -28.42
N TRP A 189 28.37 43.23 -28.59
CA TRP A 189 28.77 44.07 -29.71
C TRP A 189 30.29 44.30 -29.68
N GLY A 190 30.95 44.13 -30.82
CA GLY A 190 32.33 44.54 -30.98
C GLY A 190 32.49 46.06 -30.88
N GLU A 191 33.75 46.49 -30.75
CA GLU A 191 34.12 47.90 -30.73
C GLU A 191 33.66 48.64 -32.00
N TRP A 192 33.38 49.93 -31.86
CA TRP A 192 33.05 50.79 -32.99
C TRP A 192 34.28 51.01 -33.88
N SER A 193 34.08 50.94 -35.20
CA SER A 193 35.12 51.35 -36.15
C SER A 193 35.51 52.82 -35.96
N THR A 194 36.67 53.21 -36.48
CA THR A 194 37.05 54.62 -36.54
C THR A 194 36.02 55.43 -37.33
N CYS A 195 35.76 56.66 -36.87
CA CYS A 195 34.84 57.56 -37.55
C CYS A 195 35.46 57.97 -38.90
N SER A 196 34.86 57.51 -39.99
CA SER A 196 35.40 57.72 -41.34
C SER A 196 34.29 58.03 -42.35
N ARG A 197 34.68 58.66 -43.46
CA ARG A 197 33.80 58.98 -44.58
C ARG A 197 34.49 58.53 -45.87
N LEU A 198 33.76 57.82 -46.72
CA LEU A 198 34.24 57.47 -48.06
C LEU A 198 34.45 58.78 -48.85
N GLN A 199 35.70 59.03 -49.30
CA GLN A 199 36.21 60.25 -49.98
C GLN A 199 36.75 61.38 -49.07
N ASP A 200 37.57 61.05 -48.07
CA ASP A 200 38.57 61.93 -47.42
C ASP A 200 38.10 63.36 -47.05
N GLY A 201 36.81 63.48 -46.73
CA GLY A 201 36.17 64.75 -46.43
C GLY A 201 36.29 65.08 -44.96
N ASP A 202 36.65 66.32 -44.65
CA ASP A 202 36.68 66.85 -43.29
C ASP A 202 35.31 66.68 -42.60
N ILE A 203 35.30 65.88 -41.53
CA ILE A 203 34.12 65.54 -40.71
C ILE A 203 34.09 66.31 -39.38
N ARG A 204 34.78 67.46 -39.32
CA ARG A 204 34.81 68.35 -38.17
C ARG A 204 33.54 69.21 -38.03
N CYS A 205 33.16 69.47 -36.79
CA CYS A 205 32.19 70.50 -36.40
C CYS A 205 30.82 70.44 -37.10
N LYS A 206 30.29 69.21 -37.27
CA LYS A 206 28.94 68.92 -37.79
C LYS A 206 28.68 69.37 -39.24
N GLN A 207 29.71 69.73 -40.01
CA GLN A 207 29.49 70.12 -41.42
C GLN A 207 29.17 68.92 -42.31
N ARG A 208 29.75 67.75 -42.02
CA ARG A 208 29.53 66.50 -42.76
C ARG A 208 29.50 65.31 -41.82
N VAL A 209 28.58 64.37 -42.09
CA VAL A 209 28.36 63.16 -41.29
C VAL A 209 29.37 62.08 -41.67
N GLY A 210 30.08 61.54 -40.69
CA GLY A 210 30.86 60.29 -40.81
C GLY A 210 30.03 59.08 -40.37
N ASN A 211 30.48 57.88 -40.71
CA ASN A 211 29.83 56.63 -40.30
C ASN A 211 30.77 55.80 -39.41
N GLN A 212 30.22 55.25 -38.33
CA GLN A 212 30.86 54.17 -37.57
C GLN A 212 30.00 52.92 -37.67
N ARG A 213 30.68 51.78 -37.71
CA ARG A 213 30.05 50.47 -37.76
C ARG A 213 30.61 49.57 -36.68
N ARG A 214 29.75 48.75 -36.11
CA ARG A 214 30.12 47.62 -35.26
C ARG A 214 29.38 46.35 -35.68
N HIS A 215 29.92 45.21 -35.27
CA HIS A 215 29.37 43.89 -35.59
C HIS A 215 29.22 43.05 -34.33
N ARG A 216 28.31 42.09 -34.37
CA ARG A 216 28.16 41.00 -33.40
C ARG A 216 27.94 39.69 -34.15
N LYS A 217 28.26 38.56 -33.53
CA LYS A 217 28.05 37.23 -34.11
C LYS A 217 26.90 36.55 -33.40
N CYS A 218 26.11 35.75 -34.13
CA CYS A 218 25.15 34.85 -33.53
C CYS A 218 25.89 33.54 -33.23
N GLU A 219 26.08 33.23 -31.96
CA GLU A 219 26.72 32.00 -31.50
C GLU A 219 25.64 31.07 -30.91
N GLY A 220 25.82 29.77 -31.13
CA GLY A 220 24.79 28.75 -30.89
C GLY A 220 24.72 27.82 -32.09
N GLN A 221 25.44 26.71 -32.02
CA GLN A 221 25.32 25.67 -33.04
C GLN A 221 24.00 24.93 -32.83
N THR A 222 23.04 25.09 -33.74
CA THR A 222 22.09 24.02 -33.99
C THR A 222 22.26 23.55 -35.43
N LYS A 223 22.75 22.31 -35.57
CA LYS A 223 22.52 21.51 -36.77
C LYS A 223 21.04 21.10 -36.90
N ASP A 224 20.22 21.41 -35.90
CA ASP A 224 18.78 21.14 -35.85
C ASP A 224 17.93 22.29 -36.45
N PRO A 225 16.85 21.95 -37.16
CA PRO A 225 15.94 22.90 -37.81
C PRO A 225 14.98 23.63 -36.85
N GLU A 226 14.90 23.25 -35.56
CA GLU A 226 13.99 23.86 -34.57
C GLU A 226 14.63 24.98 -33.72
N GLY A 227 15.96 25.11 -33.73
CA GLY A 227 16.66 26.17 -33.01
C GLY A 227 16.37 27.54 -33.62
N LYS A 228 15.98 28.52 -32.79
CA LYS A 228 15.74 29.88 -33.29
C LYS A 228 17.05 30.61 -33.52
N TRP A 229 17.18 31.23 -34.69
CA TRP A 229 18.27 32.14 -35.01
C TRP A 229 18.13 33.45 -34.23
N CYS A 230 19.25 34.12 -33.97
CA CYS A 230 19.24 35.39 -33.25
C CYS A 230 18.41 36.44 -34.00
N GLU A 231 17.43 37.05 -33.31
CA GLU A 231 16.56 38.06 -33.88
C GLU A 231 17.27 39.44 -33.96
N GLY A 232 17.12 40.14 -35.09
CA GLY A 232 17.71 41.46 -35.35
C GLY A 232 18.98 41.44 -36.20
N SER A 233 19.60 42.61 -36.38
CA SER A 233 20.77 42.76 -37.26
C SER A 233 22.08 42.34 -36.57
N HIS A 234 23.00 41.73 -37.33
CA HIS A 234 24.38 41.46 -36.91
C HIS A 234 25.28 42.70 -37.03
N ARG A 235 24.75 43.79 -37.60
CA ARG A 235 25.46 45.02 -37.94
C ARG A 235 24.67 46.23 -37.46
N ASP A 236 25.38 47.16 -36.83
CA ASP A 236 24.83 48.43 -36.34
C ASP A 236 25.69 49.58 -36.87
N ASP A 237 25.03 50.60 -37.41
CA ASP A 237 25.65 51.74 -38.07
C ASP A 237 25.15 53.02 -37.39
N ARG A 238 26.07 53.90 -36.96
CA ARG A 238 25.73 55.20 -36.37
C ARG A 238 26.47 56.34 -37.05
N ALA A 239 25.87 57.53 -36.94
CA ALA A 239 26.50 58.78 -37.34
C ALA A 239 27.59 59.18 -36.33
N CYS A 240 28.68 59.77 -36.82
CA CYS A 240 29.77 60.27 -36.00
C CYS A 240 30.35 61.58 -36.56
N TYR A 241 30.99 62.37 -35.70
CA TYR A 241 31.63 63.65 -36.04
C TYR A 241 32.91 63.85 -35.21
N TYR A 242 33.92 64.51 -35.77
CA TYR A 242 35.06 64.97 -34.97
C TYR A 242 34.73 66.32 -34.32
N ILE A 243 34.78 66.34 -32.98
CA ILE A 243 34.44 67.52 -32.19
C ILE A 243 35.67 68.25 -31.62
N GLU A 244 36.87 67.69 -31.83
CA GLU A 244 38.11 68.29 -31.39
C GLU A 244 38.35 69.61 -32.13
N LYS A 245 38.64 70.67 -31.36
CA LYS A 245 38.85 72.06 -31.85
C LYS A 245 37.63 72.76 -32.45
N CYS A 246 36.41 72.30 -32.17
CA CYS A 246 35.21 73.04 -32.55
C CYS A 246 34.92 74.19 -31.59
N ARG A 247 34.63 75.38 -32.14
CA ARG A 247 34.15 76.54 -31.38
C ARG A 247 32.70 76.27 -30.96
N ARG A 248 32.49 75.85 -29.72
CA ARG A 248 31.14 75.64 -29.17
C ARG A 248 30.71 76.89 -28.40
N PRO A 249 29.49 77.43 -28.64
CA PRO A 249 28.89 78.36 -27.70
C PRO A 249 28.67 77.61 -26.38
N GLY A 250 29.18 78.16 -25.29
CA GLY A 250 28.94 77.67 -23.94
C GLY A 250 27.87 78.51 -23.27
N ASP A 251 27.10 77.87 -22.40
CA ASP A 251 26.19 78.58 -21.50
C ASP A 251 26.86 78.75 -20.15
N TRP A 252 26.63 79.92 -19.56
CA TRP A 252 27.03 80.15 -18.19
C TRP A 252 26.16 79.30 -17.28
N THR A 253 26.79 78.51 -16.43
CA THR A 253 26.11 77.85 -15.32
C THR A 253 25.47 78.86 -14.38
N GLU A 254 24.51 78.39 -13.59
CA GLU A 254 23.99 79.16 -12.46
C GLU A 254 25.14 79.63 -11.58
N TRP A 255 24.99 80.84 -11.04
CA TRP A 255 25.97 81.36 -10.11
C TRP A 255 26.06 80.46 -8.88
N SER A 256 27.29 80.18 -8.44
CA SER A 256 27.50 79.58 -7.13
C SER A 256 26.96 80.49 -6.04
N GLU A 257 26.70 79.89 -4.88
CA GLU A 257 26.31 80.68 -3.70
C GLU A 257 27.36 81.73 -3.38
N TRP A 258 26.91 82.84 -2.81
CA TRP A 258 27.83 83.88 -2.38
C TRP A 258 28.80 83.34 -1.32
N GLY A 259 30.09 83.53 -1.55
CA GLY A 259 31.10 83.32 -0.53
C GLY A 259 30.89 84.24 0.66
N LEU A 260 31.45 83.84 1.81
CA LEU A 260 31.41 84.65 3.03
C LEU A 260 32.10 86.01 2.80
N CYS A 261 31.69 87.02 3.57
CA CYS A 261 32.31 88.34 3.52
C CYS A 261 33.81 88.25 3.84
N SER A 262 34.63 88.98 3.06
CA SER A 262 36.09 88.98 3.20
C SER A 262 36.59 89.59 4.53
N SER A 263 35.75 90.31 5.28
CA SER A 263 36.05 90.81 6.63
C SER A 263 34.76 90.98 7.44
N SER A 264 34.85 90.83 8.76
CA SER A 264 33.70 90.83 9.68
C SER A 264 33.30 92.23 10.20
N CYS A 265 34.11 93.27 9.99
CA CYS A 265 33.76 94.66 10.30
C CYS A 265 34.50 95.65 9.38
N GLY A 266 33.78 96.67 8.90
CA GLY A 266 34.21 97.58 7.82
C GLY A 266 33.54 97.27 6.47
N GLU A 267 33.87 98.03 5.40
CA GLU A 267 33.44 97.68 4.04
C GLU A 267 34.03 96.32 3.65
N SER A 268 33.16 95.38 3.29
CA SER A 268 33.56 94.02 2.92
C SER A 268 32.97 93.64 1.56
N THR A 269 33.69 92.79 0.83
CA THR A 269 33.27 92.27 -0.46
C THR A 269 32.96 90.79 -0.35
N ARG A 270 31.93 90.35 -1.06
CA ARG A 270 31.62 88.93 -1.27
C ARG A 270 31.79 88.60 -2.74
N GLN A 271 32.25 87.38 -3.03
CA GLN A 271 32.43 86.90 -4.38
C GLN A 271 31.60 85.64 -4.62
N ARG A 272 31.18 85.44 -5.86
CA ARG A 272 30.60 84.19 -6.36
C ARG A 272 31.14 83.94 -7.75
N THR A 273 31.14 82.68 -8.15
CA THR A 273 31.69 82.22 -9.42
C THR A 273 30.63 81.53 -10.24
N ARG A 274 30.78 81.55 -11.56
CA ARG A 274 30.04 80.66 -12.46
C ARG A 274 30.98 80.21 -13.55
N GLU A 275 30.76 79.01 -14.03
CA GLU A 275 31.57 78.40 -15.07
C GLU A 275 30.81 78.45 -16.40
N CYS A 276 31.49 78.77 -17.49
CA CYS A 276 30.92 78.64 -18.82
C CYS A 276 31.08 77.17 -19.25
N LYS A 277 29.99 76.41 -19.22
CA LYS A 277 30.00 75.00 -19.65
C LYS A 277 29.58 74.91 -21.11
N PRO A 278 30.29 74.11 -21.94
CA PRO A 278 29.90 73.94 -23.33
C PRO A 278 28.53 73.30 -23.41
N ILE A 279 27.63 73.84 -24.24
CA ILE A 279 26.34 73.22 -24.51
C ILE A 279 26.62 71.98 -25.37
N TYR A 280 26.49 70.81 -24.77
CA TYR A 280 26.45 69.56 -25.52
C TYR A 280 25.07 69.46 -26.16
N PRO A 281 24.99 69.31 -27.48
CA PRO A 281 23.69 69.08 -28.10
C PRO A 281 23.16 67.74 -27.62
N ASP A 282 21.87 67.68 -27.28
CA ASP A 282 21.17 66.41 -27.11
C ASP A 282 21.22 65.68 -28.45
N TYR A 283 22.12 64.70 -28.53
CA TYR A 283 22.20 63.80 -29.66
C TYR A 283 21.71 62.43 -29.21
N PRO A 284 20.71 61.85 -29.90
CA PRO A 284 20.30 60.46 -29.67
C PRO A 284 21.43 59.47 -29.98
#